data_AF-A0A7J7IYI7-F1
#
_entry.id   AF-A0A7J7IYI7-F1
#
_cell.length_a   1.000
_cell.length_b   1.000
_cell.length_c   1.000
_cell.angle_alpha   90.00
_cell.angle_beta   90.00
_cell.angle_gamma   90.00
#
_symmetry.space_group_name_H-M   'P 1'
#
loop_
_entity.id
_entity.type
_entity.pdbx_description
1 polymer ?
#
loop_
_entity_poly.entity_id
_entity_poly.type
_entity_poly.pdbx_seq_one_letter_code
_entity_poly.pdbx_strand_id
1 'polypeptide(L)'
;MYLNRMATKQVKKTVTTRTFTSSGSSSTSGSPSRLATRLQEKDELTTLNDRLAAYIDHIRSLESDNEKLTLQVQMYEETTRREVDNVKALYEKELAAARKLVDELSKENAKLSVNVGTYKSEAEEWMRKYHKKDRELSALSKKFADLEAVVADLESKLSTAISEKEKWQIEYGKLKGEISDLERQLASARKQLEEETLQKVDLENRVQSLKEELAFKAQLYQSEINETRTRMEISMDEVDTRAQREYEHKLEEALFDFRKQHDVDMKRYREEIECMYESKIAGLQQELQQSDGLDEKARIEINAYRSRISELQSQISKLTNQNANLEARVATLESDLAAEKDRFSSMYAAKEREIRMLREQIDLQMREYQDLLDIKVSLDLEIAAYRKLLEGEEERLNISQSTSQSEVKVTPRKRKRDEVDADSYVQETQTSQGYSSSGRSSGAVEVSEVDENGKFVKVKNISDKTVALGGYKIIHKAGDDETDYKFHRSAKLAPGEIATVCFYLC
;
A
#
# COMPACT_ATOMS: atom_id res chain seq x y z
N MET A 1 -18.95 -96.00 -147.63
CA MET A 1 -18.37 -95.25 -148.77
C MET A 1 -17.19 -96.05 -149.32
N TYR A 2 -16.88 -95.98 -150.63
CA TYR A 2 -15.73 -96.58 -151.33
C TYR A 2 -15.43 -98.08 -151.01
N LEU A 3 -15.79 -99.08 -151.81
CA LEU A 3 -16.18 -99.20 -153.23
C LEU A 3 -15.02 -99.14 -154.24
N ASN A 4 -14.40 -100.31 -154.50
CA ASN A 4 -13.77 -100.78 -155.75
C ASN A 4 -13.19 -102.21 -155.51
N ARG A 5 -13.12 -103.16 -156.45
CA ARG A 5 -13.46 -103.18 -157.90
C ARG A 5 -13.67 -104.64 -158.39
N MET A 6 -14.61 -104.86 -159.33
CA MET A 6 -14.69 -105.96 -160.35
C MET A 6 -14.47 -107.44 -159.93
N ALA A 7 -15.20 -108.48 -160.37
CA ALA A 7 -16.21 -108.71 -161.42
C ALA A 7 -15.78 -108.53 -162.90
N THR A 8 -15.58 -109.63 -163.66
CA THR A 8 -16.54 -110.11 -164.70
C THR A 8 -16.02 -111.28 -165.60
N LYS A 9 -16.97 -112.16 -165.95
CA LYS A 9 -17.20 -112.89 -167.24
C LYS A 9 -16.16 -113.79 -167.94
N GLN A 10 -16.72 -114.83 -168.58
CA GLN A 10 -16.16 -115.59 -169.71
C GLN A 10 -16.18 -114.80 -171.03
N VAL A 11 -15.29 -115.16 -171.97
CA VAL A 11 -15.43 -115.23 -173.46
C VAL A 11 -14.01 -115.61 -173.97
N LYS A 12 -13.69 -116.72 -174.66
CA LYS A 12 -14.30 -117.58 -175.69
C LYS A 12 -14.13 -117.04 -177.12
N LYS A 13 -13.53 -117.85 -178.02
CA LYS A 13 -13.02 -117.50 -179.38
C LYS A 13 -11.72 -116.66 -179.34
N THR A 14 -10.88 -116.59 -180.39
CA THR A 14 -11.02 -116.96 -181.82
C THR A 14 -9.65 -117.52 -182.32
N VAL A 15 -9.58 -118.60 -183.13
CA VAL A 15 -9.39 -118.60 -184.62
C VAL A 15 -8.09 -117.89 -185.06
N THR A 16 -7.19 -118.48 -185.85
CA THR A 16 -7.29 -118.62 -187.34
C THR A 16 -6.21 -119.55 -187.92
N THR A 17 -6.37 -119.97 -189.20
CA THR A 17 -5.37 -120.57 -190.13
C THR A 17 -4.92 -122.03 -189.86
N ARG A 18 -4.61 -122.87 -190.86
CA ARG A 18 -4.75 -122.83 -192.35
C ARG A 18 -4.81 -124.30 -192.87
N THR A 19 -5.86 -124.75 -193.57
CA THR A 19 -6.02 -124.87 -195.06
C THR A 19 -5.07 -125.81 -195.81
N PHE A 20 -5.63 -126.53 -196.81
CA PHE A 20 -4.99 -127.37 -197.85
C PHE A 20 -4.43 -128.72 -197.39
N THR A 21 -4.35 -129.77 -198.23
CA THR A 21 -4.65 -129.90 -199.69
C THR A 21 -5.71 -130.97 -200.01
N SER A 22 -6.20 -130.96 -201.25
CA SER A 22 -6.89 -132.08 -201.90
C SER A 22 -6.14 -132.52 -203.17
N SER A 23 -5.54 -133.71 -203.16
CA SER A 23 -4.97 -134.40 -204.34
C SER A 23 -4.48 -135.79 -203.93
N GLY A 24 -4.62 -136.88 -204.68
CA GLY A 24 -5.31 -137.05 -205.97
C GLY A 24 -4.53 -137.92 -206.97
N SER A 25 -4.55 -139.25 -206.82
CA SER A 25 -3.91 -140.18 -207.77
C SER A 25 -4.43 -141.62 -207.66
N SER A 26 -4.77 -142.23 -208.81
CA SER A 26 -4.76 -143.69 -209.13
C SER A 26 -5.29 -144.70 -208.09
N SER A 27 -6.42 -145.39 -208.30
CA SER A 27 -7.37 -145.33 -209.45
C SER A 27 -8.84 -145.56 -209.02
N THR A 28 -9.49 -146.74 -208.98
CA THR A 28 -9.18 -148.14 -209.37
C THR A 28 -10.53 -148.86 -209.65
N SER A 29 -10.59 -149.83 -210.58
CA SER A 29 -11.88 -150.37 -211.09
C SER A 29 -11.93 -151.89 -211.31
N GLY A 30 -12.97 -152.53 -210.75
CA GLY A 30 -13.99 -153.33 -211.45
C GLY A 30 -13.66 -154.58 -212.29
N SER A 31 -14.66 -155.48 -212.34
CA SER A 31 -14.89 -156.53 -213.37
C SER A 31 -14.00 -157.80 -213.31
N PRO A 32 -14.46 -158.95 -213.86
CA PRO A 32 -14.36 -160.20 -213.08
C PRO A 32 -13.64 -161.41 -213.72
N SER A 33 -12.87 -162.15 -212.91
CA SER A 33 -12.42 -163.52 -213.22
C SER A 33 -12.29 -164.44 -211.99
N ARG A 34 -13.45 -164.81 -211.41
CA ARG A 34 -13.75 -166.13 -210.79
C ARG A 34 -12.79 -166.77 -209.75
N LEU A 35 -13.31 -166.86 -208.51
CA LEU A 35 -13.32 -168.08 -207.64
C LEU A 35 -12.12 -168.46 -206.73
N ALA A 36 -11.22 -167.54 -206.33
CA ALA A 36 -10.07 -167.90 -205.45
C ALA A 36 -10.17 -167.46 -203.96
N THR A 37 -10.31 -166.16 -203.65
CA THR A 37 -9.81 -165.61 -202.36
C THR A 37 -10.87 -165.21 -201.30
N ARG A 38 -12.15 -165.52 -201.51
CA ARG A 38 -13.28 -165.03 -200.67
C ARG A 38 -13.33 -165.60 -199.23
N LEU A 39 -12.36 -166.42 -198.85
CA LEU A 39 -12.20 -166.95 -197.49
C LEU A 39 -11.41 -165.97 -196.61
N GLN A 40 -10.39 -165.33 -197.18
CA GLN A 40 -9.34 -164.62 -196.44
C GLN A 40 -9.85 -163.32 -195.79
N GLU A 41 -10.68 -162.54 -196.51
CA GLU A 41 -11.33 -161.34 -195.99
C GLU A 41 -12.22 -161.61 -194.76
N LYS A 42 -12.73 -162.84 -194.61
CA LYS A 42 -13.58 -163.22 -193.47
C LYS A 42 -12.77 -163.43 -192.20
N ASP A 43 -11.60 -164.06 -192.31
CA ASP A 43 -10.72 -164.32 -191.18
C ASP A 43 -9.98 -163.05 -190.71
N GLU A 44 -9.77 -162.09 -191.61
CA GLU A 44 -9.35 -160.73 -191.26
C GLU A 44 -10.45 -159.97 -190.48
N LEU A 45 -11.73 -160.16 -190.83
CA LEU A 45 -12.85 -159.54 -190.10
C LEU A 45 -13.16 -160.19 -188.75
N THR A 46 -12.90 -161.50 -188.56
CA THR A 46 -13.01 -162.12 -187.22
C THR A 46 -11.87 -161.65 -186.33
N THR A 47 -10.62 -161.72 -186.79
CA THR A 47 -9.46 -161.26 -186.00
C THR A 47 -9.51 -159.76 -185.68
N LEU A 48 -10.12 -158.92 -186.52
CA LEU A 48 -10.40 -157.52 -186.19
C LEU A 48 -11.48 -157.37 -185.09
N ASN A 49 -12.54 -158.18 -185.13
CA ASN A 49 -13.59 -158.18 -184.11
C ASN A 49 -13.09 -158.73 -182.76
N ASP A 50 -12.29 -159.80 -182.74
CA ASP A 50 -11.69 -160.34 -181.52
C ASP A 50 -10.77 -159.31 -180.86
N ARG A 51 -10.04 -158.54 -181.68
CA ARG A 51 -9.19 -157.42 -181.23
C ARG A 51 -10.02 -156.24 -180.71
N LEU A 52 -11.19 -155.97 -181.28
CA LEU A 52 -12.16 -155.00 -180.75
C LEU A 52 -12.78 -155.48 -179.43
N ALA A 53 -13.13 -156.76 -179.30
CA ALA A 53 -13.65 -157.34 -178.07
C ALA A 53 -12.63 -157.23 -176.92
N ALA A 54 -11.37 -157.62 -177.17
CA ALA A 54 -10.29 -157.46 -176.20
C ALA A 54 -10.05 -155.97 -175.82
N TYR A 55 -10.25 -155.03 -176.75
CA TYR A 55 -10.15 -153.60 -176.47
C TYR A 55 -11.35 -153.08 -175.67
N ILE A 56 -12.57 -153.57 -175.92
CA ILE A 56 -13.79 -153.25 -175.16
C ILE A 56 -13.70 -153.78 -173.74
N ASP A 57 -13.21 -155.00 -173.52
CA ASP A 57 -13.04 -155.54 -172.18
C ASP A 57 -11.87 -154.88 -171.42
N HIS A 58 -10.83 -154.43 -172.13
CA HIS A 58 -9.82 -153.56 -171.53
C HIS A 58 -10.38 -152.17 -171.15
N ILE A 59 -11.23 -151.56 -171.99
CA ILE A 59 -11.97 -150.34 -171.65
C ILE A 59 -12.85 -150.57 -170.42
N ARG A 60 -13.61 -151.68 -170.34
CA ARG A 60 -14.44 -152.01 -169.17
C ARG A 60 -13.62 -152.20 -167.88
N SER A 61 -12.43 -152.80 -167.98
CA SER A 61 -11.49 -152.84 -166.85
C SER A 61 -11.11 -151.41 -166.43
N LEU A 62 -10.69 -150.58 -167.38
CA LEU A 62 -10.32 -149.18 -167.13
C LEU A 62 -11.50 -148.34 -166.62
N GLU A 63 -12.74 -148.61 -167.03
CA GLU A 63 -13.95 -147.97 -166.50
C GLU A 63 -14.20 -148.39 -165.05
N SER A 64 -14.15 -149.70 -164.76
CA SER A 64 -14.29 -150.22 -163.39
C SER A 64 -13.14 -149.80 -162.48
N ASP A 65 -11.92 -149.66 -163.00
CA ASP A 65 -10.76 -149.19 -162.23
C ASP A 65 -10.79 -147.67 -162.03
N ASN A 66 -11.30 -146.89 -163.01
CA ASN A 66 -11.63 -145.47 -162.81
C ASN A 66 -12.76 -145.28 -161.80
N GLU A 67 -13.78 -146.15 -161.77
CA GLU A 67 -14.84 -146.10 -160.76
C GLU A 67 -14.28 -146.37 -159.36
N LYS A 68 -13.44 -147.40 -159.19
CA LYS A 68 -12.72 -147.66 -157.93
C LYS A 68 -11.83 -146.48 -157.51
N LEU A 69 -11.06 -145.90 -158.45
CA LEU A 69 -10.23 -144.71 -158.20
C LEU A 69 -11.08 -143.50 -157.82
N THR A 70 -12.23 -143.29 -158.46
CA THR A 70 -13.16 -142.20 -158.15
C THR A 70 -13.76 -142.37 -156.75
N LEU A 71 -14.17 -143.59 -156.38
CA LEU A 71 -14.66 -143.90 -155.04
C LEU A 71 -13.56 -143.78 -153.98
N GLN A 72 -12.31 -144.17 -154.28
CA GLN A 72 -11.17 -143.94 -153.40
C GLN A 72 -10.89 -142.44 -153.22
N VAL A 73 -10.90 -141.65 -154.30
CA VAL A 73 -10.74 -140.18 -154.22
C VAL A 73 -11.86 -139.57 -153.37
N GLN A 74 -13.13 -139.95 -153.58
CA GLN A 74 -14.24 -139.48 -152.75
C GLN A 74 -14.07 -139.87 -151.27
N MET A 75 -13.67 -141.12 -150.99
CA MET A 75 -13.39 -141.57 -149.62
C MET A 75 -12.25 -140.76 -148.99
N TYR A 76 -11.16 -140.49 -149.72
CA TYR A 76 -10.06 -139.65 -149.23
C TYR A 76 -10.45 -138.19 -149.04
N GLU A 77 -11.23 -137.61 -149.95
CA GLU A 77 -11.76 -136.24 -149.84
C GLU A 77 -12.69 -136.12 -148.62
N GLU A 78 -13.58 -137.10 -148.40
CA GLU A 78 -14.45 -137.11 -147.23
C GLU A 78 -13.68 -137.33 -145.91
N THR A 79 -12.69 -138.23 -145.85
CA THR A 79 -11.88 -138.42 -144.63
C THR A 79 -11.04 -137.19 -144.33
N THR A 80 -10.34 -136.64 -145.34
CA THR A 80 -9.57 -135.39 -145.21
C THR A 80 -10.47 -134.25 -144.76
N ARG A 81 -11.69 -134.14 -145.31
CA ARG A 81 -12.66 -133.13 -144.88
C ARG A 81 -13.10 -133.35 -143.43
N ARG A 82 -13.43 -134.58 -143.02
CA ARG A 82 -13.79 -134.90 -141.63
C ARG A 82 -12.65 -134.59 -140.67
N GLU A 83 -11.41 -134.86 -141.06
CA GLU A 83 -10.21 -134.51 -140.29
C GLU A 83 -10.04 -132.99 -140.17
N VAL A 84 -10.18 -132.24 -141.26
CA VAL A 84 -10.12 -130.77 -141.26
C VAL A 84 -11.25 -130.15 -140.43
N ASP A 85 -12.50 -130.62 -140.58
CA ASP A 85 -13.64 -130.15 -139.80
C ASP A 85 -13.49 -130.51 -138.30
N ASN A 86 -12.91 -131.68 -137.96
CA ASN A 86 -12.57 -132.07 -136.58
C ASN A 86 -11.46 -131.20 -135.98
N VAL A 87 -10.36 -130.99 -136.70
CA VAL A 87 -9.24 -130.13 -136.26
C VAL A 87 -9.70 -128.69 -136.08
N LYS A 88 -10.53 -128.19 -137.00
CA LYS A 88 -11.19 -126.89 -136.87
C LYS A 88 -12.08 -126.82 -135.63
N ALA A 89 -12.91 -127.82 -135.37
CA ALA A 89 -13.76 -127.85 -134.18
C ALA A 89 -12.96 -127.90 -132.86
N LEU A 90 -11.80 -128.56 -132.85
CA LEU A 90 -10.86 -128.54 -131.73
C LEU A 90 -10.28 -127.12 -131.53
N TYR A 91 -9.76 -126.48 -132.58
CA TYR A 91 -9.24 -125.11 -132.48
C TYR A 91 -10.32 -124.08 -132.14
N GLU A 92 -11.55 -124.21 -132.65
CA GLU A 92 -12.66 -123.33 -132.28
C GLU A 92 -13.05 -123.50 -130.79
N LYS A 93 -13.00 -124.74 -130.26
CA LYS A 93 -13.19 -125.04 -128.84
C LYS A 93 -12.07 -124.46 -127.97
N GLU A 94 -10.81 -124.58 -128.39
CA GLU A 94 -9.65 -124.00 -127.70
C GLU A 94 -9.68 -122.48 -127.71
N LEU A 95 -10.00 -121.85 -128.85
CA LEU A 95 -10.19 -120.40 -128.97
C LEU A 95 -11.37 -119.91 -128.11
N ALA A 96 -12.46 -120.67 -128.01
CA ALA A 96 -13.57 -120.35 -127.13
C ALA A 96 -13.20 -120.47 -125.64
N ALA A 97 -12.39 -121.46 -125.26
CA ALA A 97 -11.87 -121.59 -123.90
C ALA A 97 -10.89 -120.46 -123.56
N ALA A 98 -9.96 -120.14 -124.46
CA ALA A 98 -9.03 -119.02 -124.29
C ALA A 98 -9.74 -117.67 -124.16
N ARG A 99 -10.79 -117.42 -124.96
CA ARG A 99 -11.62 -116.21 -124.83
C ARG A 99 -12.32 -116.13 -123.47
N LYS A 100 -12.93 -117.22 -122.99
CA LYS A 100 -13.55 -117.26 -121.65
C LYS A 100 -12.53 -116.98 -120.55
N LEU A 101 -11.33 -117.57 -120.63
CA LEU A 101 -10.24 -117.34 -119.69
C LEU A 101 -9.78 -115.87 -119.71
N VAL A 102 -9.70 -115.24 -120.88
CA VAL A 102 -9.42 -113.79 -121.01
C VAL A 102 -10.53 -112.94 -120.39
N ASP A 103 -11.82 -113.28 -120.60
CA ASP A 103 -12.95 -112.58 -119.98
C ASP A 103 -12.98 -112.75 -118.45
N GLU A 104 -12.60 -113.94 -117.95
CA GLU A 104 -12.51 -114.26 -116.52
C GLU A 104 -11.34 -113.51 -115.85
N LEU A 105 -10.12 -113.60 -116.41
CA LEU A 105 -8.98 -112.80 -115.97
C LEU A 105 -9.25 -111.29 -116.06
N SER A 106 -9.99 -110.83 -117.06
CA SER A 106 -10.37 -109.40 -117.17
C SER A 106 -11.33 -108.97 -116.06
N LYS A 107 -12.29 -109.83 -115.68
CA LYS A 107 -13.18 -109.58 -114.53
C LYS A 107 -12.42 -109.63 -113.20
N GLU A 108 -11.46 -110.55 -113.06
CA GLU A 108 -10.62 -110.64 -111.86
C GLU A 108 -9.67 -109.44 -111.73
N ASN A 109 -9.00 -109.05 -112.81
CA ASN A 109 -8.18 -107.86 -112.86
C ASN A 109 -9.00 -106.58 -112.56
N ALA A 110 -10.22 -106.47 -113.10
CA ALA A 110 -11.13 -105.38 -112.75
C ALA A 110 -11.53 -105.38 -111.25
N LYS A 111 -11.88 -106.53 -110.68
CA LYS A 111 -12.15 -106.67 -109.23
C LYS A 111 -10.93 -106.29 -108.38
N LEU A 112 -9.74 -106.79 -108.74
CA LEU A 112 -8.50 -106.48 -108.04
C LEU A 112 -8.14 -104.98 -108.15
N SER A 113 -8.36 -104.37 -109.32
CA SER A 113 -8.19 -102.93 -109.53
C SER A 113 -9.12 -102.09 -108.63
N VAL A 114 -10.40 -102.47 -108.53
CA VAL A 114 -11.36 -101.84 -107.62
C VAL A 114 -10.96 -102.01 -106.15
N ASN A 115 -10.59 -103.23 -105.74
CA ASN A 115 -10.15 -103.51 -104.36
C ASN A 115 -8.85 -102.75 -104.00
N VAL A 116 -7.91 -102.64 -104.93
CA VAL A 116 -6.71 -101.79 -104.75
C VAL A 116 -7.10 -100.31 -104.63
N GLY A 117 -8.17 -99.87 -105.31
CA GLY A 117 -8.77 -98.55 -105.13
C GLY A 117 -9.34 -98.35 -103.72
N THR A 118 -10.19 -99.26 -103.24
CA THR A 118 -10.80 -99.16 -101.90
C THR A 118 -9.76 -99.21 -100.78
N TYR A 119 -8.83 -100.16 -100.81
CA TYR A 119 -7.77 -100.26 -99.81
C TYR A 119 -6.82 -99.05 -99.81
N LYS A 120 -6.58 -98.40 -100.97
CA LYS A 120 -5.87 -97.11 -101.02
C LYS A 120 -6.67 -95.99 -100.36
N SER A 121 -7.97 -95.87 -100.67
CA SER A 121 -8.84 -94.86 -100.05
C SER A 121 -8.95 -95.04 -98.53
N GLU A 122 -9.07 -96.28 -98.05
CA GLU A 122 -9.03 -96.63 -96.63
C GLU A 122 -7.69 -96.27 -95.98
N ALA A 123 -6.56 -96.60 -96.62
CA ALA A 123 -5.23 -96.23 -96.13
C ALA A 123 -5.05 -94.70 -96.06
N GLU A 124 -5.48 -93.96 -97.08
CA GLU A 124 -5.48 -92.50 -97.06
C GLU A 124 -6.39 -91.91 -95.98
N GLU A 125 -7.52 -92.54 -95.67
CA GLU A 125 -8.37 -92.16 -94.55
C GLU A 125 -7.70 -92.44 -93.20
N TRP A 126 -7.08 -93.61 -93.02
CA TRP A 126 -6.35 -93.94 -91.79
C TRP A 126 -5.14 -93.02 -91.59
N MET A 127 -4.40 -92.68 -92.66
CA MET A 127 -3.34 -91.67 -92.62
C MET A 127 -3.87 -90.28 -92.26
N ARG A 128 -5.03 -89.86 -92.80
CA ARG A 128 -5.69 -88.60 -92.40
C ARG A 128 -6.13 -88.61 -90.94
N LYS A 129 -6.68 -89.72 -90.44
CA LYS A 129 -7.07 -89.92 -89.03
C LYS A 129 -5.84 -89.91 -88.11
N TYR A 130 -4.77 -90.60 -88.49
CA TYR A 130 -3.49 -90.63 -87.79
C TYR A 130 -2.85 -89.24 -87.71
N HIS A 131 -2.66 -88.53 -88.82
CA HIS A 131 -2.10 -87.18 -88.82
C HIS A 131 -2.97 -86.17 -88.07
N LYS A 132 -4.30 -86.36 -88.01
CA LYS A 132 -5.15 -85.56 -87.12
C LYS A 132 -4.84 -85.84 -85.65
N LYS A 133 -4.71 -87.11 -85.26
CA LYS A 133 -4.38 -87.50 -83.88
C LYS A 133 -2.96 -87.09 -83.46
N ASP A 134 -1.99 -87.19 -84.36
CA ASP A 134 -0.61 -86.71 -84.16
C ASP A 134 -0.58 -85.19 -83.91
N ARG A 135 -1.32 -84.40 -84.71
CA ARG A 135 -1.48 -82.95 -84.47
C ARG A 135 -2.19 -82.63 -83.15
N GLU A 136 -3.22 -83.40 -82.79
CA GLU A 136 -3.91 -83.26 -81.49
C GLU A 136 -2.97 -83.57 -80.31
N LEU A 137 -2.17 -84.65 -80.40
CA LEU A 137 -1.16 -85.02 -79.40
C LEU A 137 -0.04 -83.99 -79.30
N SER A 138 0.48 -83.48 -80.43
CA SER A 138 1.48 -82.41 -80.45
C SER A 138 0.96 -81.11 -79.82
N ALA A 139 -0.31 -80.76 -80.08
CA ALA A 139 -0.95 -79.60 -79.47
C ALA A 139 -1.21 -79.77 -77.95
N LEU A 140 -1.52 -80.98 -77.50
CA LEU A 140 -1.67 -81.30 -76.06
C LEU A 140 -0.31 -81.33 -75.36
N SER A 141 0.72 -81.91 -75.97
CA SER A 141 2.09 -81.94 -75.44
C SER A 141 2.68 -80.53 -75.26
N LYS A 142 2.42 -79.61 -76.20
CA LYS A 142 2.79 -78.19 -76.03
C LYS A 142 2.08 -77.56 -74.84
N LYS A 143 0.74 -77.68 -74.76
CA LYS A 143 -0.04 -77.18 -73.62
C LYS A 143 0.40 -77.76 -72.27
N PHE A 144 0.85 -79.00 -72.26
CA PHE A 144 1.40 -79.64 -71.07
C PHE A 144 2.71 -78.96 -70.64
N ALA A 145 3.66 -78.80 -71.56
CA ALA A 145 4.92 -78.08 -71.30
C ALA A 145 4.69 -76.60 -70.92
N ASP A 146 3.72 -75.91 -71.54
CA ASP A 146 3.30 -74.55 -71.19
C ASP A 146 2.81 -74.49 -69.72
N LEU A 147 2.04 -75.50 -69.27
CA LEU A 147 1.55 -75.61 -67.90
C LEU A 147 2.65 -76.00 -66.91
N GLU A 148 3.56 -76.91 -67.26
CA GLU A 148 4.74 -77.25 -66.44
C GLU A 148 5.63 -76.02 -66.21
N ALA A 149 5.85 -75.19 -67.23
CA ALA A 149 6.58 -73.93 -67.10
C ALA A 149 5.89 -72.93 -66.15
N VAL A 150 4.55 -72.84 -66.20
CA VAL A 150 3.76 -72.01 -65.26
C VAL A 150 3.82 -72.56 -63.84
N VAL A 151 3.80 -73.89 -63.65
CA VAL A 151 3.97 -74.50 -62.33
C VAL A 151 5.34 -74.17 -61.75
N ALA A 152 6.43 -74.34 -62.52
CA ALA A 152 7.79 -74.02 -62.06
C ALA A 152 7.96 -72.52 -61.71
N ASP A 153 7.36 -71.60 -62.48
CA ASP A 153 7.31 -70.18 -62.17
C ASP A 153 6.56 -69.90 -60.86
N LEU A 154 5.39 -70.52 -60.64
CA LEU A 154 4.63 -70.40 -59.40
C LEU A 154 5.34 -71.01 -58.19
N GLU A 155 6.02 -72.14 -58.33
CA GLU A 155 6.85 -72.76 -57.29
C GLU A 155 8.03 -71.85 -56.91
N SER A 156 8.67 -71.20 -57.89
CA SER A 156 9.75 -70.23 -57.62
C SER A 156 9.23 -69.02 -56.83
N LYS A 157 8.06 -68.49 -57.19
CA LYS A 157 7.39 -67.36 -56.51
C LYS A 157 6.92 -67.71 -55.11
N LEU A 158 6.44 -68.95 -54.91
CA LEU A 158 6.09 -69.48 -53.60
C LEU A 158 7.35 -69.58 -52.71
N SER A 159 8.45 -70.10 -53.25
CA SER A 159 9.74 -70.20 -52.55
C SER A 159 10.28 -68.82 -52.13
N THR A 160 10.25 -67.82 -53.02
CA THR A 160 10.67 -66.44 -52.67
C THR A 160 9.78 -65.85 -51.58
N ALA A 161 8.45 -66.00 -51.69
CA ALA A 161 7.49 -65.49 -50.70
C ALA A 161 7.61 -66.16 -49.33
N ILE A 162 7.93 -67.46 -49.28
CA ILE A 162 8.28 -68.17 -48.04
C ILE A 162 9.55 -67.56 -47.42
N SER A 163 10.60 -67.37 -48.22
CA SER A 163 11.86 -66.77 -47.72
C SER A 163 11.68 -65.33 -47.20
N GLU A 164 10.74 -64.57 -47.76
CA GLU A 164 10.39 -63.21 -47.31
C GLU A 164 9.60 -63.26 -46.01
N LYS A 165 8.57 -64.12 -45.93
CA LYS A 165 7.83 -64.37 -44.69
C LYS A 165 8.76 -64.78 -43.54
N GLU A 166 9.75 -65.63 -43.80
CA GLU A 166 10.72 -66.06 -42.78
C GLU A 166 11.62 -64.91 -42.30
N LYS A 167 12.11 -64.05 -43.20
CA LYS A 167 12.85 -62.82 -42.83
C LYS A 167 12.00 -61.91 -41.94
N TRP A 168 10.77 -61.60 -42.37
CA TRP A 168 9.85 -60.76 -41.59
C TRP A 168 9.46 -61.39 -40.25
N GLN A 169 9.34 -62.72 -40.17
CA GLN A 169 9.07 -63.43 -38.92
C GLN A 169 10.26 -63.36 -37.95
N ILE A 170 11.50 -63.42 -38.46
CA ILE A 170 12.73 -63.21 -37.66
C ILE A 170 12.83 -61.76 -37.18
N GLU A 171 12.56 -60.78 -38.05
CA GLU A 171 12.61 -59.35 -37.69
C GLU A 171 11.51 -58.96 -36.69
N TYR A 172 10.28 -59.45 -36.89
CA TYR A 172 9.22 -59.33 -35.88
C TYR A 172 9.61 -59.97 -34.54
N GLY A 173 10.32 -61.11 -34.57
CA GLY A 173 10.88 -61.75 -33.38
C GLY A 173 11.90 -60.86 -32.65
N LYS A 174 12.82 -60.22 -33.39
CA LYS A 174 13.80 -59.26 -32.83
C LYS A 174 13.12 -58.05 -32.22
N LEU A 175 12.25 -57.36 -32.98
CA LEU A 175 11.52 -56.17 -32.54
C LEU A 175 10.65 -56.47 -31.31
N LYS A 176 10.01 -57.65 -31.25
CA LYS A 176 9.27 -58.09 -30.06
C LYS A 176 10.18 -58.32 -28.85
N GLY A 177 11.38 -58.85 -29.06
CA GLY A 177 12.41 -58.96 -28.03
C GLY A 177 12.84 -57.59 -27.50
N GLU A 178 13.21 -56.68 -28.40
CA GLU A 178 13.60 -55.30 -28.09
C GLU A 178 12.50 -54.55 -27.32
N ILE A 179 11.23 -54.68 -27.72
CA ILE A 179 10.08 -54.14 -26.98
C ILE A 179 10.04 -54.72 -25.55
N SER A 180 10.16 -56.04 -25.38
CA SER A 180 10.10 -56.66 -24.04
C SER A 180 11.28 -56.26 -23.14
N ASP A 181 12.46 -55.99 -23.71
CA ASP A 181 13.61 -55.47 -22.97
C ASP A 181 13.45 -53.99 -22.61
N LEU A 182 12.86 -53.18 -23.49
CA LEU A 182 12.51 -51.78 -23.20
C LEU A 182 11.41 -51.68 -22.14
N GLU A 183 10.39 -52.55 -22.18
CA GLU A 183 9.36 -52.67 -21.14
C GLU A 183 9.99 -53.04 -19.79
N ARG A 184 10.93 -54.00 -19.78
CA ARG A 184 11.68 -54.43 -18.59
C ARG A 184 12.55 -53.29 -18.03
N GLN A 185 13.25 -52.55 -18.89
CA GLN A 185 14.04 -51.38 -18.50
C GLN A 185 13.13 -50.28 -17.90
N LEU A 186 12.04 -49.95 -18.57
CA LEU A 186 11.06 -48.95 -18.13
C LEU A 186 10.43 -49.32 -16.79
N ALA A 187 10.08 -50.60 -16.57
CA ALA A 187 9.61 -51.09 -15.28
C ALA A 187 10.67 -50.95 -14.18
N SER A 188 11.93 -51.27 -14.48
CA SER A 188 13.03 -51.10 -13.50
C SER A 188 13.30 -49.63 -13.16
N ALA A 189 13.23 -48.72 -14.15
CA ALA A 189 13.39 -47.29 -13.94
C ALA A 189 12.22 -46.66 -13.16
N ARG A 190 10.99 -47.14 -13.35
CA ARG A 190 9.84 -46.77 -12.49
C ARG A 190 10.06 -47.20 -11.04
N LYS A 191 10.46 -48.45 -10.82
CA LYS A 191 10.75 -48.95 -9.47
C LYS A 191 11.88 -48.17 -8.79
N GLN A 192 12.95 -47.83 -9.52
CA GLN A 192 14.01 -46.96 -9.01
C GLN A 192 13.50 -45.55 -8.67
N LEU A 193 12.64 -44.95 -9.50
CA LEU A 193 12.02 -43.67 -9.20
C LEU A 193 11.13 -43.74 -7.94
N GLU A 194 10.35 -44.80 -7.78
CA GLU A 194 9.55 -45.06 -6.58
C GLU A 194 10.45 -45.18 -5.33
N GLU A 195 11.54 -45.95 -5.41
CA GLU A 195 12.52 -46.11 -4.32
C GLU A 195 13.25 -44.80 -3.96
N GLU A 196 13.64 -43.99 -4.94
CA GLU A 196 14.26 -42.67 -4.73
C GLU A 196 13.26 -41.63 -4.19
N THR A 197 11.99 -41.66 -4.62
CA THR A 197 10.96 -40.77 -4.05
C THR A 197 10.63 -41.10 -2.60
N LEU A 198 10.64 -42.38 -2.23
CA LEU A 198 10.49 -42.81 -0.83
C LEU A 198 11.69 -42.34 0.02
N GLN A 199 12.92 -42.61 -0.43
CA GLN A 199 14.14 -42.15 0.25
C GLN A 199 14.16 -40.61 0.41
N LYS A 200 13.73 -39.87 -0.62
CA LYS A 200 13.61 -38.40 -0.55
C LYS A 200 12.63 -37.97 0.55
N VAL A 201 11.46 -38.59 0.64
CA VAL A 201 10.45 -38.28 1.67
C VAL A 201 10.99 -38.63 3.08
N ASP A 202 11.66 -39.77 3.24
CA ASP A 202 12.28 -40.14 4.52
C ASP A 202 13.39 -39.17 4.94
N LEU A 203 14.20 -38.68 3.99
CA LEU A 203 15.21 -37.65 4.24
C LEU A 203 14.59 -36.27 4.55
N GLU A 204 13.50 -35.88 3.87
CA GLU A 204 12.77 -34.64 4.16
C GLU A 204 12.12 -34.70 5.57
N ASN A 205 11.54 -35.83 5.95
CA ASN A 205 11.06 -36.10 7.31
C ASN A 205 12.20 -36.02 8.33
N ARG A 206 13.34 -36.67 8.06
CA ARG A 206 14.54 -36.65 8.92
C ARG A 206 15.07 -35.24 9.13
N VAL A 207 15.11 -34.43 8.07
CA VAL A 207 15.50 -33.02 8.12
C VAL A 207 14.48 -32.19 8.92
N GLN A 208 13.19 -32.48 8.81
CA GLN A 208 12.16 -31.78 9.57
C GLN A 208 12.26 -32.07 11.07
N SER A 209 12.42 -33.33 11.49
CA SER A 209 12.65 -33.66 12.91
C SER A 209 13.93 -33.01 13.47
N LEU A 210 15.00 -32.92 12.67
CA LEU A 210 16.24 -32.25 13.10
C LEU A 210 16.08 -30.73 13.21
N LYS A 211 15.24 -30.09 12.38
CA LYS A 211 14.87 -28.67 12.55
C LYS A 211 14.07 -28.45 13.83
N GLU A 212 13.12 -29.34 14.13
CA GLU A 212 12.30 -29.28 15.34
C GLU A 212 13.14 -29.49 16.60
N GLU A 213 14.05 -30.47 16.60
CA GLU A 213 15.06 -30.63 17.65
C GLU A 213 15.94 -29.39 17.84
N LEU A 214 16.39 -28.77 16.75
CA LEU A 214 17.26 -27.59 16.79
C LEU A 214 16.49 -26.35 17.29
N ALA A 215 15.24 -26.16 16.86
CA ALA A 215 14.36 -25.11 17.36
C ALA A 215 14.06 -25.29 18.86
N PHE A 216 13.78 -26.52 19.30
CA PHE A 216 13.60 -26.84 20.71
C PHE A 216 14.86 -26.55 21.54
N LYS A 217 16.04 -26.98 21.07
CA LYS A 217 17.32 -26.69 21.74
C LYS A 217 17.62 -25.19 21.79
N ALA A 218 17.34 -24.45 20.72
CA ALA A 218 17.47 -22.99 20.70
C ALA A 218 16.52 -22.30 21.69
N GLN A 219 15.26 -22.75 21.78
CA GLN A 219 14.30 -22.26 22.76
C GLN A 219 14.71 -22.58 24.20
N LEU A 220 15.24 -23.78 24.45
CA LEU A 220 15.78 -24.19 25.75
C LEU A 220 16.96 -23.31 26.17
N TYR A 221 17.97 -23.15 25.30
CA TYR A 221 19.11 -22.25 25.58
C TYR A 221 18.67 -20.80 25.75
N GLN A 222 17.66 -20.32 25.02
CA GLN A 222 17.11 -18.98 25.23
C GLN A 222 16.41 -18.86 26.59
N SER A 223 15.74 -19.93 27.07
CA SER A 223 15.16 -19.99 28.42
C SER A 223 16.25 -19.98 29.50
N GLU A 224 17.31 -20.78 29.34
CA GLU A 224 18.47 -20.81 30.26
C GLU A 224 19.20 -19.46 30.31
N ILE A 225 19.36 -18.79 29.17
CA ILE A 225 19.91 -17.42 29.07
C ILE A 225 18.98 -16.42 29.76
N ASN A 226 17.66 -16.57 29.64
CA ASN A 226 16.70 -15.69 30.31
C ASN A 226 16.69 -15.92 31.83
N GLU A 227 16.73 -17.17 32.30
CA GLU A 227 16.84 -17.50 33.73
C GLU A 227 18.16 -17.02 34.35
N THR A 228 19.28 -17.19 33.66
CA THR A 228 20.56 -16.69 34.17
C THR A 228 20.60 -15.16 34.18
N ARG A 229 19.97 -14.49 33.20
CA ARG A 229 19.74 -13.04 33.24
C ARG A 229 18.89 -12.61 34.42
N THR A 230 17.70 -13.18 34.64
CA THR A 230 16.84 -12.76 35.76
C THR A 230 17.49 -13.04 37.13
N ARG A 231 18.27 -14.12 37.27
CA ARG A 231 19.08 -14.36 38.49
C ARG A 231 20.17 -13.29 38.69
N MET A 232 20.82 -12.83 37.63
CA MET A 232 21.79 -11.72 37.72
C MET A 232 21.11 -10.37 37.99
N GLU A 233 19.96 -10.13 37.38
CA GLU A 233 19.13 -8.92 37.55
C GLU A 233 18.64 -8.81 39.00
N ILE A 234 18.06 -9.88 39.57
CA ILE A 234 17.69 -9.95 40.99
C ILE A 234 18.92 -9.75 41.89
N SER A 235 20.07 -10.36 41.55
CA SER A 235 21.31 -10.18 42.33
C SER A 235 21.88 -8.76 42.24
N MET A 236 21.58 -8.00 41.18
CA MET A 236 21.92 -6.59 41.05
C MET A 236 20.93 -5.74 41.85
N ASP A 237 19.63 -5.99 41.75
CA ASP A 237 18.59 -5.31 42.54
C ASP A 237 18.77 -5.53 44.06
N GLU A 238 19.24 -6.70 44.49
CA GLU A 238 19.60 -6.97 45.89
C GLU A 238 20.79 -6.10 46.35
N VAL A 239 21.80 -5.90 45.49
CA VAL A 239 22.96 -5.03 45.77
C VAL A 239 22.57 -3.56 45.74
N ASP A 240 21.79 -3.12 44.75
CA ASP A 240 21.36 -1.73 44.61
C ASP A 240 20.34 -1.34 45.67
N THR A 241 19.36 -2.19 46.01
CA THR A 241 18.48 -1.92 47.16
C THR A 241 19.22 -2.00 48.49
N ARG A 242 20.29 -2.81 48.61
CA ARG A 242 21.16 -2.75 49.79
C ARG A 242 21.92 -1.44 49.85
N ALA A 243 22.51 -1.00 48.74
CA ALA A 243 23.21 0.28 48.66
C ALA A 243 22.26 1.46 48.97
N GLN A 244 21.03 1.45 48.42
CA GLN A 244 19.97 2.41 48.75
C GLN A 244 19.68 2.43 50.25
N ARG A 245 19.35 1.28 50.88
CA ARG A 245 19.12 1.22 52.34
C ARG A 245 20.34 1.70 53.15
N GLU A 246 21.55 1.41 52.70
CA GLU A 246 22.77 1.90 53.33
C GLU A 246 22.98 3.40 53.14
N TYR A 247 22.57 4.01 52.03
CA TYR A 247 22.57 5.46 51.82
C TYR A 247 21.46 6.16 52.60
N GLU A 248 20.25 5.58 52.64
CA GLU A 248 19.11 6.04 53.43
C GLU A 248 19.47 6.04 54.92
N HIS A 249 20.00 4.94 55.46
CA HIS A 249 20.46 4.89 56.86
C HIS A 249 21.53 5.95 57.15
N LYS A 250 22.55 6.10 56.29
CA LYS A 250 23.62 7.10 56.49
C LYS A 250 23.07 8.54 56.42
N LEU A 251 22.02 8.78 55.61
CA LEU A 251 21.33 10.06 55.54
C LEU A 251 20.42 10.29 56.76
N GLU A 252 19.69 9.29 57.23
CA GLU A 252 18.86 9.35 58.45
C GLU A 252 19.74 9.56 59.70
N GLU A 253 20.87 8.88 59.79
CA GLU A 253 21.87 9.03 60.85
C GLU A 253 22.47 10.45 60.86
N ALA A 254 22.88 10.97 59.70
CA ALA A 254 23.35 12.35 59.57
C ALA A 254 22.26 13.39 59.89
N LEU A 255 21.01 13.16 59.47
CA LEU A 255 19.87 14.02 59.79
C LEU A 255 19.48 13.93 61.27
N PHE A 256 19.63 12.76 61.90
CA PHE A 256 19.40 12.56 63.33
C PHE A 256 20.45 13.31 64.15
N ASP A 257 21.73 13.17 63.83
CA ASP A 257 22.80 13.90 64.53
C ASP A 257 22.72 15.42 64.26
N PHE A 258 22.33 15.86 63.07
CA PHE A 258 22.09 17.28 62.79
C PHE A 258 20.91 17.84 63.60
N ARG A 259 19.79 17.10 63.72
CA ARG A 259 18.66 17.45 64.60
C ARG A 259 19.07 17.48 66.07
N LYS A 260 19.80 16.46 66.53
CA LYS A 260 20.30 16.33 67.90
C LYS A 260 21.32 17.42 68.26
N GLN A 261 22.15 17.84 67.30
CA GLN A 261 23.02 19.01 67.45
C GLN A 261 22.17 20.29 67.58
N HIS A 262 21.18 20.49 66.70
CA HIS A 262 20.26 21.63 66.84
C HIS A 262 19.47 21.61 68.15
N ASP A 263 19.04 20.45 68.67
CA ASP A 263 18.40 20.34 70.00
C ASP A 263 19.36 20.69 71.15
N VAL A 264 20.67 20.41 70.99
CA VAL A 264 21.70 20.84 71.95
C VAL A 264 21.94 22.34 71.83
N ASP A 265 22.15 22.88 70.63
CA ASP A 265 22.38 24.31 70.42
C ASP A 265 21.17 25.15 70.86
N MET A 266 19.94 24.69 70.59
CA MET A 266 18.71 25.32 71.07
C MET A 266 18.51 25.23 72.60
N LYS A 267 19.09 24.23 73.28
CA LYS A 267 19.16 24.23 74.75
C LYS A 267 20.19 25.23 75.25
N ARG A 268 21.39 25.25 74.66
CA ARG A 268 22.45 26.20 75.02
C ARG A 268 21.99 27.65 74.84
N TYR A 269 21.29 27.97 73.75
CA TYR A 269 20.68 29.30 73.58
C TYR A 269 19.61 29.62 74.63
N ARG A 270 18.85 28.64 75.14
CA ARG A 270 17.93 28.87 76.27
C ARG A 270 18.70 29.09 77.58
N GLU A 271 19.66 28.22 77.89
CA GLU A 271 20.52 28.31 79.08
C GLU A 271 21.30 29.64 79.12
N GLU A 272 21.81 30.11 77.98
CA GLU A 272 22.46 31.42 77.82
C GLU A 272 21.49 32.58 78.05
N ILE A 273 20.26 32.50 77.52
CA ILE A 273 19.21 33.50 77.72
C ILE A 273 18.72 33.53 79.18
N GLU A 274 18.51 32.36 79.79
CA GLU A 274 18.12 32.20 81.19
C GLU A 274 19.19 32.77 82.12
N CYS A 275 20.46 32.40 81.95
CA CYS A 275 21.59 32.95 82.69
C CYS A 275 21.74 34.48 82.52
N MET A 276 21.52 35.01 81.30
CA MET A 276 21.49 36.45 81.05
C MET A 276 20.35 37.17 81.77
N TYR A 277 19.16 36.56 81.86
CA TYR A 277 18.04 37.11 82.63
C TYR A 277 18.28 37.01 84.14
N GLU A 278 18.78 35.89 84.65
CA GLU A 278 19.16 35.74 86.07
C GLU A 278 20.21 36.77 86.48
N SER A 279 21.26 36.95 85.68
CA SER A 279 22.29 37.97 85.86
C SER A 279 21.69 39.39 85.88
N LYS A 280 20.77 39.70 84.96
CA LYS A 280 20.12 41.03 84.93
C LYS A 280 19.15 41.25 86.10
N ILE A 281 18.46 40.21 86.57
CA ILE A 281 17.61 40.25 87.77
C ILE A 281 18.46 40.47 89.02
N ALA A 282 19.58 39.75 89.17
CA ALA A 282 20.52 39.93 90.28
C ALA A 282 21.11 41.35 90.31
N GLY A 283 21.46 41.92 89.15
CA GLY A 283 21.92 43.31 89.04
C GLY A 283 20.84 44.32 89.49
N LEU A 284 19.59 44.15 89.05
CA LEU A 284 18.47 45.01 89.47
C LEU A 284 18.16 44.88 90.97
N GLN A 285 18.30 43.69 91.55
CA GLN A 285 18.18 43.49 93.01
C GLN A 285 19.32 44.20 93.77
N GLN A 286 20.54 44.21 93.23
CA GLN A 286 21.67 44.92 93.83
C GLN A 286 21.55 46.46 93.71
N GLU A 287 20.95 46.96 92.62
CA GLU A 287 20.61 48.38 92.48
C GLU A 287 19.53 48.80 93.51
N LEU A 288 18.51 47.96 93.73
CA LEU A 288 17.46 48.20 94.73
C LEU A 288 18.03 48.25 96.17
N GLN A 289 18.88 47.29 96.55
CA GLN A 289 19.52 47.28 97.88
C GLN A 289 20.44 48.50 98.12
N GLN A 290 21.03 49.07 97.05
CA GLN A 290 21.78 50.32 97.17
C GLN A 290 20.86 51.54 97.38
N SER A 291 19.63 51.51 96.86
CA SER A 291 18.61 52.54 97.12
C SER A 291 18.16 52.53 98.58
N ASP A 292 17.84 51.36 99.13
CA ASP A 292 17.51 51.20 100.56
C ASP A 292 18.64 51.73 101.48
N GLY A 293 19.91 51.47 101.09
CA GLY A 293 21.10 51.97 101.76
C GLY A 293 21.39 53.48 101.64
N LEU A 294 20.55 54.23 100.91
CA LEU A 294 20.52 55.69 100.90
C LEU A 294 19.36 56.23 101.76
N ASP A 295 18.20 55.58 101.70
CA ASP A 295 17.01 55.95 102.47
C ASP A 295 17.25 55.92 103.98
N GLU A 296 18.01 54.93 104.47
CA GLU A 296 18.36 54.83 105.89
C GLU A 296 19.32 55.94 106.36
N LYS A 297 20.17 56.48 105.47
CA LYS A 297 21.04 57.62 105.80
C LYS A 297 20.23 58.91 105.93
N ALA A 298 19.28 59.14 105.01
CA ALA A 298 18.37 60.29 105.09
C ALA A 298 17.52 60.27 106.38
N ARG A 299 17.10 59.09 106.84
CA ARG A 299 16.36 58.91 108.12
C ARG A 299 17.18 59.33 109.34
N ILE A 300 18.48 59.04 109.35
CA ILE A 300 19.39 59.44 110.45
C ILE A 300 19.56 60.96 110.49
N GLU A 301 19.79 61.61 109.34
CA GLU A 301 19.96 63.07 109.26
C GLU A 301 18.68 63.82 109.67
N ILE A 302 17.50 63.38 109.24
CA ILE A 302 16.21 63.96 109.64
C ILE A 302 16.02 63.96 111.16
N ASN A 303 16.46 62.91 111.86
CA ASN A 303 16.35 62.84 113.31
C ASN A 303 17.37 63.74 114.04
N ALA A 304 18.55 63.98 113.45
CA ALA A 304 19.49 64.97 113.98
C ALA A 304 18.93 66.41 113.91
N TYR A 305 18.32 66.79 112.79
CA TYR A 305 17.68 68.10 112.64
C TYR A 305 16.49 68.30 113.60
N ARG A 306 15.68 67.27 113.84
CA ARG A 306 14.55 67.32 114.80
C ARG A 306 14.99 67.68 116.21
N SER A 307 16.07 67.09 116.71
CA SER A 307 16.61 67.40 118.05
C SER A 307 17.05 68.87 118.16
N ARG A 308 17.69 69.42 117.12
CA ARG A 308 18.15 70.82 117.09
C ARG A 308 17.00 71.84 117.03
N ILE A 309 15.88 71.48 116.41
CA ILE A 309 14.67 72.34 116.36
C ILE A 309 14.06 72.49 117.76
N SER A 310 13.94 71.41 118.53
CA SER A 310 13.41 71.42 119.90
C SER A 310 14.21 72.36 120.83
N GLU A 311 15.54 72.32 120.73
CA GLU A 311 16.45 73.17 121.51
C GLU A 311 16.28 74.67 121.22
N LEU A 312 16.06 75.05 119.94
CA LEU A 312 15.81 76.44 119.55
C LEU A 312 14.39 76.91 119.93
N GLN A 313 13.38 76.05 119.84
CA GLN A 313 12.01 76.36 120.31
C GLN A 313 11.97 76.69 121.81
N SER A 314 12.79 76.01 122.62
CA SER A 314 12.98 76.31 124.05
C SER A 314 13.56 77.71 124.32
N GLN A 315 14.42 78.21 123.43
CA GLN A 315 15.01 79.55 123.57
C GLN A 315 14.02 80.65 123.13
N ILE A 316 13.29 80.43 122.04
CA ILE A 316 12.25 81.35 121.55
C ILE A 316 11.18 81.58 122.63
N SER A 317 10.72 80.52 123.31
CA SER A 317 9.68 80.63 124.35
C SER A 317 10.08 81.45 125.58
N LYS A 318 11.38 81.67 125.83
CA LYS A 318 11.86 82.53 126.93
C LYS A 318 11.86 84.00 126.55
N LEU A 319 12.25 84.32 125.31
CA LEU A 319 12.34 85.70 124.84
C LEU A 319 10.95 86.31 124.57
N THR A 320 10.00 85.54 124.05
CA THR A 320 8.62 86.03 123.81
C THR A 320 7.92 86.45 125.12
N ASN A 321 8.10 85.69 126.20
CA ASN A 321 7.57 86.01 127.53
C ASN A 321 8.22 87.26 128.18
N GLN A 322 9.41 87.66 127.72
CA GLN A 322 10.07 88.90 128.16
C GLN A 322 9.55 90.12 127.40
N ASN A 323 9.36 90.02 126.08
CA ASN A 323 8.77 91.09 125.28
C ASN A 323 7.35 91.47 125.75
N ALA A 324 6.47 90.48 125.95
CA ALA A 324 5.09 90.73 126.35
C ALA A 324 4.95 91.52 127.68
N ASN A 325 5.89 91.33 128.62
CA ASN A 325 5.93 92.09 129.88
C ASN A 325 6.43 93.54 129.71
N LEU A 326 7.17 93.85 128.65
CA LEU A 326 7.63 95.20 128.35
C LEU A 326 6.58 95.96 127.53
N GLU A 327 5.99 95.31 126.52
CA GLU A 327 4.93 95.87 125.67
C GLU A 327 3.70 96.30 126.48
N ALA A 328 3.24 95.45 127.42
CA ALA A 328 2.13 95.77 128.33
C ALA A 328 2.38 97.00 129.24
N ARG A 329 3.65 97.40 129.43
CA ARG A 329 4.08 98.54 130.24
C ARG A 329 4.34 99.81 129.42
N VAL A 330 4.41 99.70 128.09
CA VAL A 330 4.39 100.85 127.18
C VAL A 330 2.94 101.31 126.96
N ALA A 331 2.03 100.37 126.67
CA ALA A 331 0.63 100.66 126.36
C ALA A 331 -0.12 101.46 127.45
N THR A 332 0.20 101.26 128.73
CA THR A 332 -0.39 102.03 129.84
C THR A 332 0.09 103.48 129.86
N LEU A 333 1.39 103.73 129.63
CA LEU A 333 1.97 105.07 129.61
C LEU A 333 1.50 105.90 128.40
N GLU A 334 1.23 105.24 127.27
CA GLU A 334 0.69 105.89 126.07
C GLU A 334 -0.78 106.30 126.25
N SER A 335 -1.58 105.50 126.97
CA SER A 335 -2.98 105.81 127.30
C SER A 335 -3.11 107.09 128.14
N ASP A 336 -2.26 107.27 129.15
CA ASP A 336 -2.28 108.46 130.01
C ASP A 336 -1.86 109.72 129.22
N LEU A 337 -0.85 109.60 128.35
CA LEU A 337 -0.36 110.71 127.50
C LEU A 337 -1.39 111.16 126.45
N ALA A 338 -2.24 110.26 125.97
CA ALA A 338 -3.33 110.60 125.06
C ALA A 338 -4.42 111.44 125.76
N ALA A 339 -4.82 111.03 126.97
CA ALA A 339 -5.91 111.65 127.73
C ALA A 339 -5.65 113.13 128.10
N GLU A 340 -4.39 113.56 128.22
CA GLU A 340 -4.05 114.97 128.44
C GLU A 340 -4.13 115.82 127.16
N LYS A 341 -3.74 115.27 126.00
CA LYS A 341 -3.68 116.03 124.72
C LYS A 341 -5.06 116.50 124.27
N ASP A 342 -6.07 115.63 124.35
CA ASP A 342 -7.43 115.95 123.90
C ASP A 342 -8.09 117.06 124.74
N ARG A 343 -7.78 117.12 126.04
CA ARG A 343 -8.25 118.19 126.93
C ARG A 343 -7.79 119.58 126.47
N PHE A 344 -6.53 119.72 126.06
CA PHE A 344 -5.99 120.98 125.57
C PHE A 344 -6.49 121.35 124.17
N SER A 345 -6.62 120.36 123.27
CA SER A 345 -7.14 120.55 121.90
C SER A 345 -8.55 121.14 121.91
N SER A 346 -9.44 120.58 122.74
CA SER A 346 -10.86 120.99 122.82
C SER A 346 -11.04 122.47 123.23
N MET A 347 -10.21 122.99 124.14
CA MET A 347 -10.24 124.42 124.51
C MET A 347 -9.86 125.34 123.35
N TYR A 348 -8.80 125.00 122.60
CA TYR A 348 -8.35 125.81 121.45
C TYR A 348 -9.42 125.90 120.36
N ALA A 349 -10.06 124.76 120.04
CA ALA A 349 -11.12 124.69 119.04
C ALA A 349 -12.39 125.48 119.41
N ALA A 350 -12.59 125.83 120.69
CA ALA A 350 -13.65 126.74 121.10
C ALA A 350 -13.32 128.21 120.76
N LYS A 351 -12.11 128.68 121.10
CA LYS A 351 -11.73 130.09 120.92
C LYS A 351 -11.47 130.48 119.46
N GLU A 352 -11.02 129.57 118.59
CA GLU A 352 -10.88 129.86 117.15
C GLU A 352 -12.20 129.97 116.37
N ARG A 353 -13.35 129.55 116.95
CA ARG A 353 -14.68 129.80 116.34
C ARG A 353 -15.18 131.22 116.62
N GLU A 354 -15.03 131.66 117.86
CA GLU A 354 -15.38 133.01 118.33
C GLU A 354 -14.63 134.10 117.53
N ILE A 355 -13.34 133.87 117.24
CA ILE A 355 -12.49 134.76 116.43
C ILE A 355 -12.87 134.77 114.93
N ARG A 356 -13.53 133.74 114.41
CA ARG A 356 -13.96 133.67 113.00
C ARG A 356 -15.20 134.52 112.74
N MET A 357 -16.26 134.35 113.54
CA MET A 357 -17.53 135.07 113.32
C MET A 357 -17.37 136.60 113.36
N LEU A 358 -16.55 137.11 114.30
CA LEU A 358 -16.25 138.54 114.42
C LEU A 358 -15.49 139.13 113.21
N ARG A 359 -14.81 138.32 112.40
CA ARG A 359 -14.10 138.79 111.19
C ARG A 359 -15.03 138.86 109.98
N GLU A 360 -15.91 137.88 109.86
CA GLU A 360 -16.86 137.77 108.75
C GLU A 360 -17.89 138.91 108.77
N GLN A 361 -18.33 139.32 109.96
CA GLN A 361 -19.20 140.48 110.16
C GLN A 361 -18.52 141.82 109.75
N ILE A 362 -17.21 141.97 109.98
CA ILE A 362 -16.44 143.15 109.56
C ILE A 362 -16.29 143.19 108.03
N ASP A 363 -15.98 142.05 107.41
CA ASP A 363 -15.77 141.99 105.96
C ASP A 363 -17.08 142.06 105.14
N LEU A 364 -18.25 141.93 105.78
CA LEU A 364 -19.54 142.30 105.17
C LEU A 364 -19.70 143.83 105.11
N GLN A 365 -19.59 144.53 106.25
CA GLN A 365 -19.71 145.99 106.32
C GLN A 365 -18.68 146.70 105.43
N MET A 366 -17.46 146.18 105.33
CA MET A 366 -16.42 146.72 104.44
C MET A 366 -16.75 146.65 102.94
N ARG A 367 -17.73 145.84 102.51
CA ARG A 367 -18.23 145.86 101.12
C ARG A 367 -19.28 146.95 100.91
N GLU A 368 -20.24 147.05 101.83
CA GLU A 368 -21.31 148.06 101.78
C GLU A 368 -20.75 149.49 101.73
N TYR A 369 -19.64 149.76 102.44
CA TYR A 369 -18.92 151.04 102.36
C TYR A 369 -18.10 151.24 101.07
N GLN A 370 -17.67 150.17 100.39
CA GLN A 370 -16.91 150.28 99.13
C GLN A 370 -17.85 150.58 97.95
N ASP A 371 -18.98 149.88 97.85
CA ASP A 371 -19.98 150.11 96.80
C ASP A 371 -20.54 151.54 96.88
N LEU A 372 -20.74 152.06 98.09
CA LEU A 372 -21.18 153.44 98.33
C LEU A 372 -20.11 154.48 97.96
N LEU A 373 -18.82 154.16 98.12
CA LEU A 373 -17.71 155.04 97.74
C LEU A 373 -17.57 155.15 96.21
N ASP A 374 -17.73 154.04 95.49
CA ASP A 374 -17.63 154.03 94.03
C ASP A 374 -18.80 154.81 93.39
N ILE A 375 -20.01 154.77 93.99
CA ILE A 375 -21.13 155.65 93.63
C ILE A 375 -20.77 157.12 93.91
N LYS A 376 -20.17 157.46 95.06
CA LYS A 376 -19.75 158.84 95.37
C LYS A 376 -18.75 159.39 94.35
N VAL A 377 -17.79 158.58 93.90
CA VAL A 377 -16.78 159.00 92.90
C VAL A 377 -17.39 159.26 91.52
N SER A 378 -18.48 158.58 91.14
CA SER A 378 -19.22 158.95 89.91
C SER A 378 -19.91 160.31 90.03
N LEU A 379 -20.51 160.61 91.19
CA LEU A 379 -21.19 161.89 91.46
C LEU A 379 -20.21 163.07 91.53
N ASP A 380 -19.01 162.88 92.10
CA ASP A 380 -17.94 163.90 92.06
C ASP A 380 -17.60 164.31 90.61
N LEU A 381 -17.63 163.35 89.68
CA LEU A 381 -17.31 163.55 88.26
C LEU A 381 -18.40 164.34 87.53
N GLU A 382 -19.67 164.09 87.85
CA GLU A 382 -20.81 164.88 87.36
C GLU A 382 -20.82 166.30 87.95
N ILE A 383 -20.53 166.45 89.25
CA ILE A 383 -20.49 167.74 89.95
C ILE A 383 -19.30 168.61 89.48
N ALA A 384 -18.20 168.00 89.03
CA ALA A 384 -17.10 168.70 88.37
C ALA A 384 -17.43 169.19 86.95
N ALA A 385 -18.31 168.48 86.22
CA ALA A 385 -18.83 168.94 84.94
C ALA A 385 -19.80 170.12 85.14
N TYR A 386 -20.82 169.93 85.98
CA TYR A 386 -21.28 170.94 86.94
C TYR A 386 -21.30 172.41 86.51
N ARG A 387 -20.60 173.23 87.31
CA ARG A 387 -20.75 174.70 87.33
C ARG A 387 -19.44 175.49 87.18
N LYS A 388 -18.48 174.84 86.52
CA LYS A 388 -17.55 175.49 85.58
C LYS A 388 -18.28 176.31 84.48
N LEU A 389 -19.59 176.06 84.31
CA LEU A 389 -20.52 176.81 83.48
C LEU A 389 -21.07 178.11 84.14
N LEU A 390 -20.77 178.36 85.42
CA LEU A 390 -21.22 179.54 86.18
C LEU A 390 -20.04 180.38 86.73
N GLU A 391 -18.82 180.16 86.20
CA GLU A 391 -17.67 181.06 86.34
C GLU A 391 -17.78 182.31 85.41
N GLY A 392 -19.00 182.69 85.00
CA GLY A 392 -19.25 183.64 83.91
C GLY A 392 -20.31 184.72 84.17
N GLU A 393 -20.96 184.75 85.34
CA GLU A 393 -21.86 185.83 85.73
C GLU A 393 -21.73 186.14 87.23
N GLU A 394 -22.22 187.32 87.65
CA GLU A 394 -22.19 187.83 89.04
C GLU A 394 -20.80 188.13 89.65
N GLU A 395 -19.85 188.50 88.80
CA GLU A 395 -18.61 189.25 89.10
C GLU A 395 -18.92 190.68 89.65
N ARG A 396 -19.77 190.80 90.69
CA ARG A 396 -20.32 192.10 91.16
C ARG A 396 -20.50 192.30 92.68
N LEU A 397 -20.65 191.26 93.50
CA LEU A 397 -21.01 191.44 94.93
C LEU A 397 -20.28 190.46 95.89
N ASN A 398 -20.05 190.93 97.13
CA ASN A 398 -19.52 190.15 98.24
C ASN A 398 -20.42 188.96 98.59
N ILE A 399 -19.84 187.78 98.91
CA ILE A 399 -20.23 186.96 100.08
C ILE A 399 -19.20 185.85 100.40
N SER A 400 -19.41 185.18 101.54
CA SER A 400 -18.49 184.46 102.42
C SER A 400 -18.02 183.05 102.00
N GLN A 401 -16.73 182.76 102.27
CA GLN A 401 -16.26 181.74 103.23
C GLN A 401 -16.97 180.36 103.32
N SER A 402 -16.26 179.24 103.11
CA SER A 402 -15.96 178.20 104.15
C SER A 402 -15.60 176.78 103.62
N THR A 403 -14.76 176.07 104.41
CA THR A 403 -14.56 174.60 104.62
C THR A 403 -14.54 173.53 103.49
N SER A 404 -13.57 172.59 103.60
CA SER A 404 -13.69 171.09 103.52
C SER A 404 -12.94 170.27 102.43
N GLN A 405 -12.23 169.23 102.94
CA GLN A 405 -12.09 167.83 102.46
C GLN A 405 -11.24 167.39 101.22
N SER A 406 -10.96 166.06 101.23
CA SER A 406 -10.63 165.13 100.13
C SER A 406 -9.19 165.08 99.54
N GLU A 407 -8.61 163.94 99.10
CA GLU A 407 -8.80 162.48 99.39
C GLU A 407 -7.73 161.61 98.62
N VAL A 408 -7.95 160.28 98.47
CA VAL A 408 -7.39 159.36 97.41
C VAL A 408 -5.97 158.78 97.67
N LYS A 409 -5.56 157.49 97.43
CA LYS A 409 -6.06 156.28 96.68
C LYS A 409 -5.71 154.93 97.39
N VAL A 410 -6.29 153.77 97.00
CA VAL A 410 -6.30 152.46 97.76
C VAL A 410 -6.23 151.18 96.87
N THR A 411 -5.78 149.98 97.36
CA THR A 411 -6.19 148.56 97.00
C THR A 411 -5.42 147.44 97.82
N PRO A 412 -5.83 146.12 97.91
CA PRO A 412 -5.73 145.35 99.20
C PRO A 412 -5.27 143.82 99.32
N ARG A 413 -4.98 143.39 100.59
CA ARG A 413 -5.20 142.12 101.41
C ARG A 413 -5.01 140.64 100.89
N LYS A 414 -4.44 139.67 101.68
CA LYS A 414 -4.37 138.15 101.48
C LYS A 414 -3.97 137.28 102.77
N ARG A 415 -4.08 135.89 102.73
CA ARG A 415 -3.33 134.76 103.46
C ARG A 415 -3.75 134.13 104.86
N LYS A 416 -3.93 132.76 105.01
CA LYS A 416 -3.67 131.86 106.23
C LYS A 416 -3.97 130.29 106.10
N ARG A 417 -2.93 129.39 106.18
CA ARG A 417 -2.71 128.08 106.95
C ARG A 417 -3.41 126.65 106.75
N ASP A 418 -2.57 125.58 106.49
CA ASP A 418 -2.48 124.06 106.71
C ASP A 418 -3.55 122.92 106.27
N GLU A 419 -3.21 121.86 105.42
CA GLU A 419 -3.98 120.55 105.07
C GLU A 419 -3.22 119.44 104.13
N VAL A 420 -3.64 118.12 103.92
CA VAL A 420 -2.93 116.96 103.15
C VAL A 420 -3.69 115.63 102.57
N ASP A 421 -3.08 114.84 101.60
CA ASP A 421 -3.00 113.34 101.15
C ASP A 421 -4.20 112.29 100.84
N ALA A 422 -4.17 111.03 100.24
CA ALA A 422 -3.41 110.15 99.22
C ALA A 422 -4.04 108.67 98.88
N ASP A 423 -3.72 107.85 97.78
CA ASP A 423 -4.30 106.45 97.39
C ASP A 423 -3.58 105.53 96.23
N SER A 424 -3.87 104.18 95.98
CA SER A 424 -3.49 103.26 94.77
C SER A 424 -3.91 101.70 94.67
N TYR A 425 -3.91 100.95 93.47
CA TYR A 425 -4.19 99.43 93.27
C TYR A 425 -3.78 98.64 91.91
N VAL A 426 -4.05 97.27 91.69
CA VAL A 426 -3.60 96.30 90.54
C VAL A 426 -4.51 94.97 90.30
N GLN A 427 -4.42 93.81 89.50
CA GLN A 427 -3.59 92.99 88.47
C GLN A 427 -4.33 91.74 87.70
N GLU A 428 -3.79 91.20 86.53
CA GLU A 428 -3.73 89.79 85.88
C GLU A 428 -4.81 88.97 85.02
N THR A 429 -4.40 88.01 84.08
CA THR A 429 -5.20 86.93 83.30
C THR A 429 -4.37 85.87 82.41
N GLN A 430 -4.89 84.65 81.98
CA GLN A 430 -4.15 83.50 81.24
C GLN A 430 -5.02 82.49 80.31
N THR A 431 -4.49 81.59 79.38
CA THR A 431 -5.25 80.62 78.41
C THR A 431 -4.45 79.51 77.55
N SER A 432 -5.05 78.39 76.97
CA SER A 432 -4.51 77.32 75.97
C SER A 432 -5.63 76.40 75.26
N GLN A 433 -5.59 75.30 74.39
CA GLN A 433 -4.70 74.36 73.56
C GLN A 433 -5.49 73.38 72.53
N GLY A 434 -4.92 72.50 71.62
CA GLY A 434 -5.63 71.45 70.74
C GLY A 434 -4.85 70.50 69.69
N TYR A 435 -5.45 69.44 69.02
CA TYR A 435 -4.80 68.42 68.05
C TYR A 435 -5.72 67.42 67.15
N SER A 436 -5.24 66.71 66.05
CA SER A 436 -5.86 65.58 65.21
C SER A 436 -4.95 64.91 64.07
N SER A 437 -5.42 64.10 63.06
CA SER A 437 -4.58 63.50 61.95
C SER A 437 -5.18 63.35 60.51
N SER A 438 -4.32 63.37 59.45
CA SER A 438 -4.62 63.09 58.01
C SER A 438 -3.35 62.84 57.16
N GLY A 439 -3.46 62.24 55.95
CA GLY A 439 -2.32 61.69 55.17
C GLY A 439 -1.89 62.40 53.87
N ARG A 440 -0.69 62.08 53.36
CA ARG A 440 -0.05 62.60 52.13
C ARG A 440 0.88 61.54 51.52
N SER A 441 0.99 61.47 50.18
CA SER A 441 1.88 60.53 49.47
C SER A 441 2.88 61.27 48.56
N SER A 442 3.99 60.61 48.22
CA SER A 442 5.04 61.12 47.32
C SER A 442 5.74 59.94 46.63
N GLY A 443 5.58 59.81 45.31
CA GLY A 443 6.15 58.70 44.53
C GLY A 443 5.68 58.70 43.06
N ALA A 444 6.29 57.84 42.24
CA ALA A 444 5.98 57.71 40.81
C ALA A 444 4.73 56.86 40.49
N VAL A 445 4.04 56.40 41.54
CA VAL A 445 2.92 55.45 41.47
C VAL A 445 1.82 55.98 42.38
N GLU A 446 0.60 56.10 41.84
CA GLU A 446 -0.55 56.69 42.52
C GLU A 446 -1.68 55.67 42.67
N VAL A 447 -2.37 55.71 43.81
CA VAL A 447 -3.62 54.98 44.04
C VAL A 447 -4.75 55.85 43.52
N SER A 448 -5.24 55.56 42.31
CA SER A 448 -6.18 56.45 41.63
C SER A 448 -7.62 56.29 42.11
N GLU A 449 -8.00 55.05 42.47
CA GLU A 449 -9.35 54.70 42.92
C GLU A 449 -9.29 53.55 43.93
N VAL A 450 -10.10 53.66 44.99
CA VAL A 450 -10.39 52.62 45.98
C VAL A 450 -11.90 52.39 45.95
N ASP A 451 -12.35 51.14 45.87
CA ASP A 451 -13.77 50.81 45.98
C ASP A 451 -14.29 51.12 47.40
N GLU A 452 -15.44 51.79 47.50
CA GLU A 452 -16.08 52.14 48.78
C GLU A 452 -16.49 50.91 49.61
N ASN A 453 -16.49 49.72 48.99
CA ASN A 453 -16.73 48.43 49.65
C ASN A 453 -15.44 47.59 49.87
N GLY A 454 -14.26 48.16 49.60
CA GLY A 454 -12.96 47.55 49.90
C GLY A 454 -12.54 46.35 49.02
N LYS A 455 -13.23 46.07 47.91
CA LYS A 455 -13.05 44.80 47.16
C LYS A 455 -11.88 44.82 46.19
N PHE A 456 -11.48 46.00 45.71
CA PHE A 456 -10.30 46.17 44.86
C PHE A 456 -9.68 47.57 45.01
N VAL A 457 -8.40 47.67 44.66
CA VAL A 457 -7.66 48.93 44.57
C VAL A 457 -7.04 49.03 43.17
N LYS A 458 -7.15 50.20 42.53
CA LYS A 458 -6.48 50.51 41.27
C LYS A 458 -5.22 51.33 41.51
N VAL A 459 -4.13 50.90 40.89
CA VAL A 459 -2.81 51.54 41.00
C VAL A 459 -2.31 51.89 39.60
N LYS A 460 -1.93 53.15 39.40
CA LYS A 460 -1.52 53.69 38.11
C LYS A 460 -0.06 54.17 38.13
N ASN A 461 0.68 53.86 37.07
CA ASN A 461 1.97 54.50 36.83
C ASN A 461 1.74 55.87 36.16
N ILE A 462 2.08 56.94 36.88
CA ILE A 462 1.94 58.33 36.42
C ILE A 462 3.25 58.92 35.89
N SER A 463 4.29 58.08 35.71
CA SER A 463 5.60 58.49 35.21
C SER A 463 5.91 57.98 33.81
N ASP A 464 6.73 58.71 33.07
CA ASP A 464 7.12 58.41 31.67
C ASP A 464 8.06 57.20 31.52
N LYS A 465 8.25 56.40 32.57
CA LYS A 465 9.14 55.23 32.60
C LYS A 465 8.44 54.03 33.23
N THR A 466 8.75 52.83 32.74
CA THR A 466 8.22 51.58 33.29
C THR A 466 8.70 51.38 34.74
N VAL A 467 7.78 51.39 35.70
CA VAL A 467 8.09 51.16 37.12
C VAL A 467 8.06 49.66 37.40
N ALA A 468 9.11 49.15 38.06
CA ALA A 468 9.08 47.79 38.61
C ALA A 468 8.31 47.78 39.94
N LEU A 469 7.24 47.00 40.02
CA LEU A 469 6.41 46.85 41.22
C LEU A 469 6.93 45.77 42.17
N GLY A 470 7.97 45.01 41.79
CA GLY A 470 8.60 44.02 42.66
C GLY A 470 9.12 44.65 43.96
N GLY A 471 8.48 44.32 45.08
CA GLY A 471 8.76 44.91 46.41
C GLY A 471 7.74 45.94 46.89
N TYR A 472 6.85 46.43 46.01
CA TYR A 472 5.69 47.23 46.41
C TYR A 472 4.63 46.34 47.07
N LYS A 473 3.92 46.94 48.03
CA LYS A 473 2.91 46.29 48.87
C LYS A 473 1.71 47.22 49.01
N ILE A 474 0.51 46.70 48.83
CA ILE A 474 -0.74 47.37 49.20
C ILE A 474 -1.19 46.77 50.54
N ILE A 475 -1.54 47.62 51.49
CA ILE A 475 -2.15 47.22 52.77
C ILE A 475 -3.58 47.75 52.75
N HIS A 476 -4.55 46.85 52.81
CA HIS A 476 -5.96 47.20 52.91
C HIS A 476 -6.43 46.90 54.34
N LYS A 477 -6.85 47.95 55.05
CA LYS A 477 -7.36 47.87 56.44
C LYS A 477 -8.85 48.14 56.46
N ALA A 478 -9.63 47.26 57.09
CA ALA A 478 -11.08 47.40 57.21
C ALA A 478 -11.52 47.06 58.65
N GLY A 479 -11.62 48.08 59.50
CA GLY A 479 -11.68 47.87 60.96
C GLY A 479 -10.29 47.48 61.49
N ASP A 480 -10.25 46.49 62.38
CA ASP A 480 -9.01 45.97 62.98
C ASP A 480 -8.28 44.93 62.09
N ASP A 481 -8.91 44.45 61.02
CA ASP A 481 -8.31 43.49 60.09
C ASP A 481 -7.44 44.18 59.03
N GLU A 482 -6.18 43.74 58.90
CA GLU A 482 -5.23 44.19 57.87
C GLU A 482 -4.93 43.07 56.86
N THR A 483 -5.04 43.39 55.56
CA THR A 483 -4.78 42.45 54.45
C THR A 483 -3.66 42.94 53.54
N ASP A 484 -2.75 42.02 53.21
CA ASP A 484 -1.40 42.30 52.70
C ASP A 484 -1.21 41.79 51.27
N TYR A 485 -1.40 42.64 50.25
CA TYR A 485 -1.07 42.27 48.87
C TYR A 485 0.37 42.68 48.50
N LYS A 486 1.19 41.72 48.07
CA LYS A 486 2.58 41.93 47.63
C LYS A 486 2.70 41.62 46.14
N PHE A 487 3.14 42.57 45.34
CA PHE A 487 3.37 42.34 43.91
C PHE A 487 4.52 41.35 43.68
N HIS A 488 4.36 40.45 42.70
CA HIS A 488 5.39 39.47 42.36
C HIS A 488 6.70 40.16 41.89
N ARG A 489 7.85 39.56 42.17
CA ARG A 489 9.18 40.18 41.93
C ARG A 489 9.46 40.54 40.47
N SER A 490 8.76 39.92 39.51
CA SER A 490 8.86 40.23 38.07
C SER A 490 7.86 41.29 37.58
N ALA A 491 6.93 41.76 38.42
CA ALA A 491 5.88 42.69 38.01
C ALA A 491 6.46 44.07 37.64
N LYS A 492 6.00 44.60 36.51
CA LYS A 492 6.36 45.91 35.95
C LYS A 492 5.10 46.56 35.38
N LEU A 493 5.00 47.88 35.48
CA LEU A 493 3.86 48.67 35.00
C LEU A 493 4.38 49.77 34.06
N ALA A 494 3.93 49.74 32.81
CA ALA A 494 4.34 50.68 31.76
C ALA A 494 3.79 52.11 32.03
N PRO A 495 4.32 53.15 31.37
CA PRO A 495 3.81 54.51 31.51
C PRO A 495 2.31 54.60 31.19
N GLY A 496 1.51 55.16 32.10
CA GLY A 496 0.06 55.30 31.95
C GLY A 496 -0.76 54.02 32.17
N GLU A 497 -0.12 52.86 32.33
CA GLU A 497 -0.78 51.57 32.56
C GLU A 497 -1.36 51.48 33.99
N ILE A 498 -2.45 50.71 34.14
CA ILE A 498 -3.21 50.56 35.40
C ILE A 498 -3.26 49.09 35.80
N ALA A 499 -2.76 48.78 37.00
CA ALA A 499 -2.97 47.48 37.63
C ALA A 499 -4.20 47.53 38.55
N THR A 500 -5.07 46.52 38.46
CA THR A 500 -6.18 46.32 39.41
C THR A 500 -5.83 45.16 40.34
N VAL A 501 -5.86 45.39 41.65
CA VAL A 501 -5.63 44.37 42.67
C VAL A 501 -6.96 44.08 43.35
N CYS A 502 -7.48 42.87 43.17
CA CYS A 502 -8.72 42.41 43.80
C CYS A 502 -8.41 41.63 45.09
N PHE A 503 -9.14 41.92 46.16
CA PHE A 503 -9.00 41.27 47.46
C PHE A 503 -10.15 40.26 47.65
N TYR A 504 -10.04 39.11 46.97
CA TYR A 504 -10.95 37.96 47.14
C TYR A 504 -10.16 36.65 47.29
N LEU A 505 -10.76 35.74 48.06
CA LEU A 505 -10.13 34.54 48.61
C LEU A 505 -9.84 33.44 47.57
N CYS A 506 -8.79 32.65 47.87
CA CYS A 506 -8.93 31.20 47.98
C CYS A 506 -9.29 30.87 49.44
#